data_AF-A0A917X265-F1
#
_entry.id   AF-A0A917X265-F1
#
_cell.length_a   1.000
_cell.length_b   1.000
_cell.length_c   1.000
_cell.angle_alpha   90.00
_cell.angle_beta   90.00
_cell.angle_gamma   90.00
#
_symmetry.space_group_name_H-M   'P 1'
#
loop_
_entity.id
_entity.type
_entity.pdbx_description
1 polymer ?
#
loop_
_entity_poly.entity_id
_entity_poly.type
_entity_poly.pdbx_seq_one_letter_code
_entity_poly.pdbx_strand_id
1 'polypeptide(L)'
;MTSTAPSPIANFTGTRAFEDLPHSCRCSVRWAGSRTCHCAVAGCHLTFTSVGAFDAHRKGGRCNPPAEVGLVLIPGRAYEVWGTRAAEGEAA
;
A
#
# COMPACT_ATOMS: atom_id res chain seq x y z
N MET A 1 -6.59 7.26 -37.51
CA MET A 1 -7.02 5.85 -37.61
C MET A 1 -5.73 5.03 -37.66
N THR A 2 -5.27 4.29 -36.65
CA THR A 2 -5.91 3.71 -35.46
C THR A 2 -4.76 3.47 -34.46
N SER A 3 -4.79 4.12 -33.28
CA SER A 3 -3.74 3.92 -32.27
C SER A 3 -4.15 2.75 -31.37
N THR A 4 -3.57 1.58 -31.62
CA THR A 4 -3.65 0.41 -30.76
C THR A 4 -2.26 0.14 -30.23
N ALA A 5 -2.07 0.29 -28.93
CA ALA A 5 -0.96 -0.33 -28.21
C ALA A 5 -1.47 -0.82 -26.85
N PRO A 6 -1.78 -2.12 -26.71
CA PRO A 6 -1.87 -2.74 -25.40
C PRO A 6 -0.48 -3.22 -24.93
N SER A 7 -0.12 -2.77 -23.73
CA SER A 7 0.75 -3.43 -22.74
C SER A 7 2.27 -3.51 -23.02
N PRO A 8 3.09 -3.43 -21.96
CA PRO A 8 3.46 -4.68 -21.30
C PRO A 8 3.13 -4.69 -19.80
N ILE A 9 2.30 -5.65 -19.37
CA ILE A 9 2.39 -6.17 -18.00
C ILE A 9 3.63 -7.08 -18.04
N ALA A 10 4.81 -6.49 -17.88
CA ALA A 10 6.04 -7.24 -17.78
C ALA A 10 6.17 -7.85 -16.38
N ASN A 11 6.37 -9.16 -16.37
CA ASN A 11 6.69 -10.00 -15.22
C ASN A 11 7.74 -9.36 -14.32
N PHE A 12 7.41 -9.16 -13.03
CA PHE A 12 8.36 -8.67 -12.03
C PHE A 12 9.18 -9.79 -11.42
N THR A 13 10.22 -10.21 -12.15
CA THR A 13 11.37 -10.95 -11.61
C THR A 13 12.50 -9.96 -11.38
N GLY A 14 12.54 -9.32 -10.23
CA GLY A 14 13.64 -8.43 -9.88
C GLY A 14 13.38 -7.65 -8.60
N THR A 15 14.38 -7.63 -7.72
CA THR A 15 14.47 -6.76 -6.55
C THR A 15 14.38 -5.31 -7.02
N ARG A 16 13.17 -4.76 -7.13
CA ARG A 16 12.98 -3.38 -7.57
C ARG A 16 13.58 -2.45 -6.54
N ALA A 17 14.51 -1.60 -6.97
CA ALA A 17 14.94 -0.44 -6.21
C ALA A 17 13.70 0.38 -5.82
N PHE A 18 13.74 1.01 -4.65
CA PHE A 18 12.63 1.81 -4.10
C PHE A 18 12.11 2.86 -5.10
N GLU A 19 13.00 3.39 -5.95
CA GLU A 19 12.66 4.35 -7.00
C GLU A 19 11.85 3.78 -8.18
N ASP A 20 11.76 2.47 -8.39
CA ASP A 20 11.05 1.89 -9.54
C ASP A 20 9.59 1.48 -9.25
N LEU A 21 9.07 1.85 -8.08
CA LEU A 21 7.71 1.52 -7.67
C LEU A 21 6.69 2.33 -8.52
N PRO A 22 5.67 1.68 -9.11
CA PRO A 22 4.78 2.28 -10.12
C PRO A 22 3.82 3.35 -9.57
N HIS A 23 3.65 3.40 -8.25
CA HIS A 23 2.78 4.38 -7.60
C HIS A 23 3.63 5.28 -6.70
N SER A 24 3.48 6.59 -6.91
CA SER A 24 4.17 7.62 -6.13
C SER A 24 3.20 8.70 -5.68
N CYS A 25 3.49 9.29 -4.52
CA CYS A 25 2.80 10.47 -4.02
C CYS A 25 3.79 11.65 -3.92
N ARG A 26 3.26 12.87 -3.90
CA ARG A 26 4.04 14.11 -3.71
C ARG A 26 4.82 14.13 -2.39
N CYS A 27 4.45 13.29 -1.42
CA CYS A 27 5.19 13.08 -0.17
C CYS A 27 6.44 12.19 -0.33
N SER A 28 6.86 11.86 -1.55
CA SER A 28 8.01 10.99 -1.88
C SER A 28 7.86 9.52 -1.52
N VAL A 29 6.79 9.13 -0.81
CA VAL A 29 6.44 7.74 -0.57
C VAL A 29 6.04 7.08 -1.89
N ARG A 30 6.61 5.91 -2.14
CA ARG A 30 6.28 5.06 -3.28
C ARG A 30 5.87 3.68 -2.81
N TRP A 31 5.00 3.03 -3.57
CA TRP A 31 4.53 1.69 -3.25
C TRP A 31 4.25 0.87 -4.52
N ALA A 32 4.29 -0.45 -4.35
CA ALA A 32 3.85 -1.41 -5.35
C ALA A 32 2.76 -2.29 -4.74
N GLY A 33 1.78 -2.63 -5.57
CA GLY A 33 0.67 -3.49 -5.19
C GLY A 33 -0.66 -2.87 -5.63
N SER A 34 -1.44 -3.65 -6.38
CA SER A 34 -2.75 -3.24 -6.89
C SER A 34 -3.79 -2.97 -5.80
N ARG A 35 -3.55 -3.51 -4.59
CA ARG A 35 -4.43 -3.35 -3.41
C ARG A 35 -3.83 -2.43 -2.35
N THR A 36 -2.64 -1.89 -2.60
CA THR A 36 -1.95 -1.01 -1.66
C THR A 36 -2.55 0.39 -1.77
N CYS A 37 -2.94 0.97 -0.64
CA CYS A 37 -3.60 2.28 -0.57
C CYS A 37 -2.72 3.28 0.17
N HIS A 38 -2.73 4.55 -0.25
CA HIS A 38 -1.97 5.62 0.39
C HIS A 38 -2.91 6.73 0.87
N CYS A 39 -2.74 7.20 2.10
CA CYS A 39 -3.50 8.32 2.63
C CYS A 39 -2.85 9.65 2.24
N ALA A 40 -3.44 10.35 1.28
CA ALA A 40 -2.96 11.65 0.81
C ALA A 40 -3.36 12.84 1.72
N VAL A 41 -3.94 12.59 2.90
CA VAL A 41 -4.28 13.64 3.86
C VAL A 41 -2.99 14.28 4.38
N ALA A 42 -2.95 15.61 4.39
CA ALA A 42 -1.80 16.38 4.88
C ALA A 42 -1.44 15.96 6.31
N GLY A 43 -0.19 15.56 6.51
CA GLY A 43 0.32 15.11 7.81
C GLY A 43 0.07 13.65 8.16
N CYS A 44 -0.60 12.87 7.30
CA CYS A 44 -0.77 11.42 7.50
C CYS A 44 0.22 10.62 6.64
N HIS A 45 0.07 10.65 5.30
CA HIS A 45 0.98 10.00 4.35
C HIS A 45 1.30 8.51 4.61
N LEU A 46 0.42 7.80 5.33
CA LEU A 46 0.60 6.38 5.63
C LEU A 46 0.17 5.51 4.46
N THR A 47 0.86 4.37 4.31
CA THR A 47 0.58 3.37 3.26
C THR A 47 -0.02 2.11 3.89
N PHE A 48 -1.00 1.51 3.23
CA PHE A 48 -1.79 0.39 3.72
C PHE A 48 -1.78 -0.76 2.71
N THR A 49 -1.70 -2.00 3.20
CA THR A 49 -1.66 -3.22 2.36
C THR A 49 -2.97 -3.54 1.64
N SER A 50 -4.08 -2.99 2.10
CA SER A 50 -5.42 -3.28 1.58
C SER A 50 -6.37 -2.10 1.74
N VAL A 51 -7.43 -2.09 0.94
CA VAL A 51 -8.55 -1.15 1.06
C VAL A 51 -9.20 -1.23 2.44
N GLY A 52 -9.39 -2.43 3.00
CA GLY A 52 -9.98 -2.59 4.34
C GLY A 52 -9.15 -1.94 5.45
N ALA A 53 -7.81 -2.07 5.38
CA ALA A 53 -6.91 -1.38 6.31
C ALA A 53 -6.98 0.15 6.14
N PHE A 54 -7.10 0.63 4.90
CA PHE A 54 -7.28 2.05 4.60
C PHE A 54 -8.62 2.60 5.09
N ASP A 55 -9.71 1.85 4.96
CA ASP A 55 -11.03 2.25 5.44
C ASP A 55 -11.10 2.26 6.98
N ALA A 56 -10.46 1.28 7.63
CA ALA A 56 -10.31 1.27 9.09
C ALA A 56 -9.55 2.52 9.57
N HIS A 57 -8.48 2.88 8.87
CA HIS A 57 -7.74 4.11 9.10
C HIS A 57 -8.64 5.35 8.86
N ARG A 58 -9.41 5.39 7.76
CA ARG A 58 -10.33 6.50 7.43
C ARG A 58 -11.75 6.25 7.90
N LYS A 59 -11.94 6.22 9.21
CA LYS A 59 -13.25 5.99 9.83
C LYS A 59 -13.74 7.21 10.60
N GLY A 60 -14.98 7.61 10.36
CA GLY A 60 -15.62 8.74 11.05
C GLY A 60 -15.06 10.11 10.64
N GLY A 61 -14.67 10.27 9.37
CA GLY A 61 -14.18 11.55 8.83
C GLY A 61 -12.78 11.96 9.27
N ARG A 62 -12.07 11.10 10.03
CA ARG A 62 -10.71 11.37 10.53
C ARG A 62 -9.73 10.27 10.14
N CYS A 63 -8.45 10.60 10.19
CA CYS A 63 -7.34 9.65 10.06
C CYS A 63 -7.06 9.05 11.45
N ASN A 64 -7.43 7.79 11.65
CA ASN A 64 -7.18 7.06 12.88
C ASN A 64 -5.76 6.48 12.87
N PRO A 65 -5.00 6.56 13.98
CA PRO A 65 -3.71 5.91 14.07
C PRO A 65 -3.84 4.41 13.78
N PRO A 66 -2.99 3.83 12.90
CA PRO A 66 -3.12 2.43 12.51
C PRO A 66 -3.12 1.45 13.69
N ALA A 67 -2.26 1.72 14.69
CA ALA A 67 -2.18 0.91 15.90
C ALA A 67 -3.50 0.92 16.72
N GLU A 68 -4.21 2.05 16.75
CA GLU A 68 -5.51 2.16 17.45
C GLU A 68 -6.63 1.39 16.75
N VAL A 69 -6.54 1.21 15.44
CA VAL A 69 -7.50 0.44 14.64
C VAL A 69 -7.08 -1.02 14.43
N GLY A 70 -6.10 -1.50 15.21
CA GLY A 70 -5.65 -2.89 15.20
C GLY A 70 -4.79 -3.28 13.99
N LEU A 71 -4.26 -2.29 13.26
CA LEU A 71 -3.31 -2.52 12.18
C LEU A 71 -1.89 -2.57 12.74
N VAL A 72 -1.07 -3.42 12.14
CA VAL A 72 0.34 -3.58 12.48
C VAL A 72 1.21 -3.17 11.31
N LEU A 73 2.43 -2.73 11.62
CA LEU A 73 3.45 -2.52 10.61
C LEU A 73 3.90 -3.89 10.08
N ILE A 74 3.86 -4.07 8.75
CA ILE A 74 4.25 -5.33 8.11
C ILE A 74 5.75 -5.30 7.83
N PRO A 75 6.57 -6.14 8.50
CA PRO A 75 8.00 -6.21 8.24
C PRO A 75 8.30 -6.86 6.88
N GLY A 76 9.54 -6.71 6.40
CA GLY A 76 9.99 -7.36 5.15
C GLY A 76 9.48 -6.68 3.87
N ARG A 77 9.06 -5.41 3.97
CA ARG A 77 8.72 -4.56 2.82
C ARG A 77 9.78 -3.47 2.67
N ALA A 78 10.03 -3.06 1.43
CA ALA A 78 10.97 -1.98 1.12
C ALA A 78 10.48 -0.59 1.58
N TYR A 79 9.26 -0.50 2.10
CA TYR A 79 8.61 0.72 2.56
C TYR A 79 7.68 0.41 3.74
N GLU A 80 7.41 1.42 4.57
CA GLU A 80 6.48 1.30 5.70
C GLU A 80 5.06 1.05 5.19
N VAL A 81 4.48 -0.10 5.56
CA VAL A 81 3.12 -0.45 5.18
C VAL A 81 2.36 -1.06 6.34
N TRP A 82 1.15 -0.56 6.54
CA TRP A 82 0.25 -0.96 7.61
C TRP A 82 -0.77 -1.96 7.08
N GLY A 83 -1.06 -3.00 7.86
CA GLY A 83 -2.02 -4.02 7.46
C GLY A 83 -2.62 -4.72 8.65
N THR A 84 -3.67 -5.47 8.40
CA THR A 84 -4.02 -6.55 9.31
C THR A 84 -2.85 -7.51 9.30
N ARG A 85 -2.34 -7.89 10.48
CA ARG A 85 -1.48 -9.07 10.60
C ARG A 85 -2.18 -10.18 9.82
N ALA A 86 -1.55 -10.70 8.78
CA ALA A 86 -1.96 -12.01 8.30
C ALA A 86 -1.95 -12.88 9.54
N ALA A 87 -3.08 -13.53 9.84
CA ALA A 87 -3.12 -14.46 10.96
C ALA A 87 -1.92 -15.39 10.82
N GLU A 88 -0.96 -15.30 11.75
CA GLU A 88 0.04 -16.35 11.88
C GLU A 88 -0.74 -17.56 12.40
N GLY A 89 -1.14 -18.42 11.47
CA GLY A 89 -1.90 -19.64 11.72
C GLY A 89 -3.36 -19.60 11.26
N GLU A 90 -3.59 -19.94 9.99
CA GLU A 90 -4.58 -20.98 9.70
C GLU A 90 -3.78 -22.25 9.44
N ALA A 91 -3.39 -22.91 10.53
CA ALA A 91 -3.07 -24.33 10.50
C ALA A 91 -4.42 -25.06 10.57
N ALA A 92 -4.79 -25.74 9.49
CA ALA A 92 -5.82 -26.76 9.47
C ALA A 92 -5.35 -27.89 8.53
#